data_AF-A0A357SZU8-F1
#
_entry.id   AF-A0A357SZU8-F1
#
_cell.length_a   1.000
_cell.length_b   1.000
_cell.length_c   1.000
_cell.angle_alpha   90.00
_cell.angle_beta   90.00
_cell.angle_gamma   90.00
#
_symmetry.space_group_name_H-M   'P 1'
#
loop_
_entity.id
_entity.type
_entity.pdbx_description
1 polymer ?
#
loop_
_entity_poly.entity_id
_entity_poly.type
_entity_poly.pdbx_seq_one_letter_code
_entity_poly.pdbx_strand_id
1 'polypeptide(L)'
;YFSEHGVEALAVHSGDSPSGYAGDRREAVAALEKGEVKVIFAVDIFNEGVDIPTLDTVMFLRLTESLTVFLQQLGRGLRKAQDKTHLVVLDFIGNYKRAYRIPALLSGE
;
A
#
# COMPACT_ATOMS: atom_id res chain seq x y z
N TYR A 1 -6.28 -11.56 12.17
CA TYR A 1 -6.03 -10.39 13.05
C TYR A 1 -6.87 -9.17 12.69
N PHE A 2 -6.60 -8.44 11.59
CA PHE A 2 -7.31 -7.18 11.29
C PHE A 2 -8.83 -7.34 11.25
N SER A 3 -9.34 -8.28 10.44
CA SER A 3 -10.79 -8.53 10.34
C SER A 3 -11.39 -9.02 11.67
N GLU A 4 -10.67 -9.84 12.42
CA GLU A 4 -11.09 -10.28 13.77
C GLU A 4 -11.22 -9.13 14.77
N HIS A 5 -10.55 -8.00 14.51
CA HIS A 5 -10.61 -6.78 15.32
C HIS A 5 -11.45 -5.68 14.63
N GLY A 6 -12.31 -6.04 13.69
CA GLY A 6 -13.28 -5.12 13.06
C GLY A 6 -12.71 -4.25 11.94
N VAL A 7 -11.51 -4.54 11.44
CA VAL A 7 -10.93 -3.87 10.27
C VAL A 7 -10.94 -4.82 9.10
N GLU A 8 -11.92 -4.68 8.21
CA GLU A 8 -12.03 -5.52 7.01
C GLU A 8 -10.76 -5.40 6.15
N ALA A 9 -10.09 -6.53 5.96
CA ALA A 9 -8.81 -6.59 5.26
C ALA A 9 -8.70 -7.83 4.39
N LEU A 10 -8.04 -7.66 3.24
CA LEU A 10 -7.72 -8.75 2.31
C LEU A 10 -6.22 -8.85 2.08
N ALA A 11 -5.77 -10.05 1.75
CA ALA A 11 -4.41 -10.29 1.27
C ALA A 11 -4.45 -10.60 -0.23
N VAL A 12 -3.47 -10.06 -0.96
CA VAL A 12 -3.29 -10.33 -2.39
C VAL A 12 -1.85 -10.80 -2.60
N HIS A 13 -1.69 -12.07 -3.00
CA HIS A 13 -0.41 -12.74 -3.17
C HIS A 13 -0.44 -13.81 -4.27
N SER A 14 0.73 -14.20 -4.80
CA SER A 14 0.85 -15.03 -6.03
C SER A 14 0.76 -16.53 -5.81
N GLY A 15 0.81 -16.98 -4.56
CA GLY A 15 0.55 -18.37 -4.22
C GLY A 15 -0.94 -18.68 -4.09
N ASP A 16 -1.30 -19.95 -4.23
CA ASP A 16 -2.60 -20.45 -3.79
C ASP A 16 -2.70 -20.26 -2.27
N SER A 17 -3.69 -19.48 -1.82
CA SER A 17 -3.94 -19.35 -0.38
C SER A 17 -4.95 -20.39 0.05
N PRO A 18 -4.64 -21.21 1.07
CA PRO A 18 -5.65 -22.02 1.73
C PRO A 18 -6.59 -21.18 2.61
N SER A 19 -6.34 -19.87 2.75
CA SER A 19 -7.14 -18.97 3.59
C SER A 19 -8.20 -18.23 2.78
N GLY A 20 -9.41 -18.09 3.33
CA GLY A 20 -10.52 -17.32 2.73
C GLY A 20 -10.31 -15.80 2.65
N TYR A 21 -9.09 -15.33 2.88
CA TYR A 21 -8.70 -13.91 2.83
C TYR A 21 -7.87 -13.56 1.59
N ALA A 22 -7.55 -14.54 0.74
CA ALA A 22 -6.93 -14.29 -0.54
C ALA A 22 -8.00 -14.05 -1.61
N GLY A 23 -7.92 -12.89 -2.25
CA GLY A 23 -8.85 -12.50 -3.31
C GLY A 23 -8.12 -12.25 -4.63
N ASP A 24 -8.89 -12.24 -5.72
CA ASP A 24 -8.41 -11.68 -6.98
C ASP A 24 -8.04 -10.21 -6.78
N ARG A 25 -6.95 -9.79 -7.42
CA ARG A 25 -6.42 -8.44 -7.27
C ARG A 25 -7.44 -7.37 -7.69
N ARG A 26 -8.19 -7.57 -8.78
CA ARG A 26 -9.16 -6.57 -9.25
C ARG A 26 -10.34 -6.49 -8.30
N GLU A 27 -10.79 -7.62 -7.78
CA GLU A 27 -11.87 -7.67 -6.80
C GLU A 27 -11.47 -6.97 -5.49
N ALA A 28 -10.27 -7.23 -4.98
CA ALA A 28 -9.77 -6.57 -3.79
C ALA A 28 -9.68 -5.04 -3.97
N VAL A 29 -9.17 -4.58 -5.12
CA VAL A 29 -9.11 -3.15 -5.45
C VAL A 29 -10.51 -2.54 -5.50
N ALA A 30 -11.45 -3.18 -6.19
CA ALA A 30 -12.83 -2.70 -6.27
C ALA A 30 -13.51 -2.64 -4.89
N ALA A 31 -13.27 -3.65 -4.04
CA ALA A 31 -13.77 -3.66 -2.67
C ALA A 31 -13.17 -2.52 -1.83
N LEU A 32 -11.89 -2.17 -2.04
CA LEU A 32 -11.24 -1.05 -1.37
C LEU A 32 -11.83 0.29 -1.82
N GLU A 33 -12.04 0.47 -3.13
CA GLU A 33 -12.63 1.69 -3.68
C GLU A 33 -14.08 1.90 -3.23
N LYS A 34 -14.84 0.81 -3.05
CA LYS A 34 -16.20 0.85 -2.46
C LYS A 34 -16.20 1.00 -0.93
N GLY A 35 -15.04 0.86 -0.29
CA GLY A 35 -14.89 0.88 1.16
C GLY A 35 -15.43 -0.35 1.88
N GLU A 36 -15.72 -1.42 1.14
CA GLU A 36 -16.10 -2.76 1.66
C GLU A 36 -14.93 -3.37 2.43
N VAL A 37 -13.70 -3.13 1.98
CA VAL A 37 -12.47 -3.41 2.72
C VAL A 37 -11.75 -2.12 3.02
N LYS A 38 -11.00 -2.09 4.13
CA LYS A 38 -10.23 -0.93 4.58
C LYS A 38 -8.73 -1.08 4.28
N VAL A 39 -8.24 -2.32 4.23
CA VAL A 39 -6.81 -2.61 4.06
C VAL A 39 -6.61 -3.72 3.04
N ILE A 40 -5.67 -3.52 2.12
CA ILE A 40 -5.14 -4.58 1.27
C ILE A 40 -3.67 -4.83 1.64
N PHE A 41 -3.36 -6.06 2.04
CA PHE A 41 -1.99 -6.51 2.22
C PHE A 41 -1.44 -7.05 0.91
N ALA A 42 -0.44 -6.35 0.40
CA ALA A 42 0.28 -6.64 -0.82
C ALA A 42 1.52 -7.51 -0.53
N VAL A 43 1.48 -8.81 -0.84
CA VAL A 43 2.64 -9.70 -0.66
C VAL A 43 3.11 -10.19 -2.02
N ASP A 44 4.35 -9.87 -2.39
CA ASP A 44 5.06 -10.32 -3.60
C ASP A 44 4.37 -10.08 -4.96
N ILE A 45 3.21 -9.41 -5.00
CA ILE A 45 2.42 -9.14 -6.22
C ILE A 45 2.48 -7.67 -6.69
N PHE A 46 2.89 -6.71 -5.85
CA PHE A 46 2.70 -5.28 -6.15
C PHE A 46 3.88 -4.58 -6.83
N ASN A 47 4.69 -5.33 -7.58
CA ASN A 47 5.69 -4.73 -8.45
C ASN A 47 5.05 -4.09 -9.70
N GLU A 48 3.92 -4.62 -10.19
CA GLU A 48 3.24 -4.10 -11.39
C GLU A 48 1.78 -3.71 -11.12
N GLY A 49 1.44 -2.43 -11.35
CA GLY A 49 0.11 -2.03 -11.87
C GLY A 49 -1.09 -1.85 -10.95
N VAL A 50 -1.00 -1.84 -9.62
CA VAL A 50 -2.19 -1.42 -8.84
C VAL A 50 -2.28 0.09 -8.87
N ASP A 51 -3.31 0.56 -9.56
CA ASP A 51 -3.65 1.96 -9.74
C ASP A 51 -4.92 2.29 -8.95
N ILE A 52 -4.73 2.87 -7.77
CA ILE A 52 -5.81 3.32 -6.89
C ILE A 52 -5.51 4.77 -6.52
N PRO A 53 -5.95 5.75 -7.34
CA PRO A 53 -5.68 7.16 -7.07
C PRO A 53 -6.21 7.63 -5.71
N THR A 54 -7.32 7.04 -5.26
CA THR A 54 -8.02 7.33 -4.00
C THR A 54 -7.29 6.80 -2.76
N LEU A 55 -6.24 6.00 -2.91
CA LEU A 55 -5.49 5.43 -1.79
C LEU A 55 -4.89 6.54 -0.92
N ASP A 56 -5.30 6.62 0.34
CA ASP A 56 -4.91 7.68 1.27
C ASP A 56 -3.86 7.24 2.31
N THR A 57 -3.56 5.93 2.38
CA THR A 57 -2.68 5.36 3.39
C THR A 57 -1.76 4.30 2.79
N VAL A 58 -0.45 4.39 3.06
CA VAL A 58 0.57 3.38 2.71
C VAL A 58 1.24 2.86 3.98
N MET A 59 1.27 1.54 4.14
CA MET A 59 1.92 0.87 5.27
C MET A 59 3.16 0.08 4.81
N PHE A 60 4.34 0.43 5.32
CA PHE A 60 5.56 -0.34 5.14
C PHE A 60 5.76 -1.29 6.32
N LEU A 61 5.52 -2.57 6.08
CA LEU A 61 5.58 -3.64 7.08
C LEU A 61 6.77 -4.58 6.91
N ARG A 62 7.55 -4.40 5.84
CA ARG A 62 8.77 -5.16 5.59
C ARG A 62 9.91 -4.22 5.22
N LEU A 63 11.14 -4.71 5.38
CA LEU A 63 12.32 -3.99 4.95
C LEU A 63 12.29 -3.87 3.41
N THR A 64 12.39 -2.65 2.91
CA THR A 64 12.49 -2.35 1.48
C THR A 64 13.91 -1.87 1.20
N GLU A 65 14.77 -2.78 0.73
CA GLU A 65 16.19 -2.48 0.55
C GLU A 65 16.48 -1.51 -0.61
N SER A 66 15.66 -1.56 -1.65
CA SER A 66 15.80 -0.71 -2.83
C SER A 66 15.06 0.62 -2.65
N LEU A 67 15.80 1.74 -2.72
CA LEU A 67 15.21 3.09 -2.73
C LEU A 67 14.22 3.26 -3.89
N THR A 68 14.52 2.69 -5.06
CA THR A 68 13.63 2.74 -6.23
C THR A 68 12.30 2.07 -5.93
N VAL A 69 12.31 0.89 -5.31
CA VAL A 69 11.08 0.16 -4.94
C VAL A 69 10.30 0.94 -3.89
N PHE A 70 10.99 1.52 -2.90
CA PHE A 70 10.36 2.37 -1.89
C PHE A 70 9.65 3.57 -2.53
N LEU A 71 10.32 4.31 -3.42
CA LEU A 71 9.75 5.47 -4.11
C LEU A 71 8.61 5.09 -5.04
N GLN A 72 8.69 3.94 -5.71
CA GLN A 72 7.58 3.43 -6.53
C GLN A 72 6.36 3.10 -5.68
N GLN A 73 6.54 2.43 -4.55
CA GLN A 73 5.47 2.10 -3.60
C GLN A 73 4.84 3.38 -3.02
N LEU A 74 5.67 4.33 -2.58
CA LEU A 74 5.21 5.63 -2.10
C LEU A 74 4.47 6.42 -3.19
N GLY A 75 5.00 6.41 -4.42
CA GLY A 75 4.44 7.09 -5.57
C GLY A 75 3.02 6.63 -5.94
N ARG A 76 2.69 5.35 -5.69
CA ARG A 76 1.30 4.85 -5.82
C ARG A 76 0.35 5.62 -4.91
N GLY A 77 0.78 5.86 -3.67
CA GLY A 77 0.04 6.64 -2.69
C GLY A 77 0.10 8.15 -2.89
N LEU A 78 1.03 8.70 -3.69
CA LEU A 78 1.11 10.15 -3.91
C LEU A 78 0.21 10.65 -5.06
N ARG A 79 -0.52 9.76 -5.74
CA ARG A 79 -1.45 10.15 -6.80
C ARG A 79 -2.57 11.04 -6.26
N LYS A 80 -2.94 12.07 -7.02
CA LYS A 80 -4.04 12.97 -6.69
C LYS A 80 -5.37 12.29 -6.98
N ALA A 81 -6.36 12.52 -6.12
CA ALA A 81 -7.75 12.12 -6.32
C ALA A 81 -8.68 13.20 -5.79
N GLN A 82 -9.90 13.24 -6.32
CA GLN A 82 -10.98 14.07 -5.78
C GLN A 82 -11.18 13.65 -4.31
N ASP A 83 -11.17 14.62 -3.40
CA ASP A 83 -11.32 14.46 -1.94
C ASP A 83 -10.10 13.95 -1.15
N LYS A 84 -9.00 13.62 -1.82
CA LYS A 84 -7.75 13.24 -1.14
C LYS A 84 -6.90 14.46 -0.82
N THR A 85 -6.84 14.83 0.46
CA THR A 85 -6.09 16.01 0.94
C THR A 85 -4.63 15.72 1.27
N HIS A 86 -4.33 14.50 1.73
CA HIS A 86 -2.99 14.07 2.10
C HIS A 86 -2.84 12.55 1.92
N LEU A 87 -1.59 12.08 1.99
CA LEU A 87 -1.26 10.67 2.12
C LEU A 87 -0.68 10.43 3.51
N VAL A 88 -1.22 9.45 4.24
CA VAL A 88 -0.66 8.95 5.48
C VAL A 88 0.35 7.84 5.16
N VAL A 89 1.58 7.97 5.65
CA VAL A 89 2.64 6.97 5.48
C VAL A 89 3.02 6.40 6.84
N LEU A 90 2.83 5.09 7.01
CA LEU A 90 3.18 4.36 8.22
C LEU A 90 4.37 3.45 7.94
N ASP A 91 5.55 3.80 8.44
CA ASP A 91 6.78 3.02 8.27
C ASP A 91 7.20 2.35 9.59
N PHE A 92 6.88 1.06 9.72
CA PHE A 92 7.16 0.29 10.94
C PHE A 92 8.58 -0.27 10.98
N ILE A 93 9.32 -0.20 9.86
CA ILE A 93 10.64 -0.84 9.71
C ILE A 93 11.76 0.20 9.67
N GLY A 94 11.42 1.48 9.45
CA GLY A 94 12.38 2.57 9.37
C GLY A 94 13.09 2.64 8.02
N ASN A 95 12.40 2.24 6.94
CA ASN A 95 12.87 2.41 5.56
C ASN A 95 13.25 3.86 5.25
N TYR A 96 12.55 4.85 5.83
CA TYR A 96 12.84 6.27 5.66
C TYR A 96 14.29 6.65 6.03
N LYS A 97 14.90 5.95 7.00
CA LYS A 97 16.29 6.23 7.45
C LYS A 97 17.32 5.93 6.38
N ARG A 98 17.06 4.91 5.55
CA ARG A 98 17.95 4.51 4.44
C ARG A 98 17.75 5.39 3.22
N ALA A 99 16.57 5.99 3.13
CA ALA A 99 16.22 6.89 2.07
C ALA A 99 16.65 8.32 2.44
N TYR A 100 17.95 8.50 2.73
CA TYR A 100 18.61 9.73 3.18
C TYR A 100 18.30 10.99 2.35
N ARG A 101 17.69 10.83 1.17
CA ARG A 101 17.27 11.91 0.26
C ARG A 101 15.77 12.17 0.24
N ILE A 102 14.93 11.44 0.98
CA ILE A 102 13.47 11.64 1.00
C ILE A 102 13.08 13.07 1.31
N PRO A 103 13.63 13.73 2.35
CA PRO A 103 13.28 15.12 2.62
C PRO A 103 13.52 16.03 1.42
N ALA A 104 14.66 15.86 0.71
CA ALA A 104 14.99 16.62 -0.49
C ALA A 104 14.08 16.24 -1.70
N LEU A 105 13.81 14.95 -1.88
CA LEU A 105 12.95 14.44 -2.96
C LEU A 105 11.48 14.82 -2.78
N LEU A 106 11.00 14.95 -1.53
CA LEU A 106 9.63 15.35 -1.21
C LEU A 106 9.48 16.88 -1.07
N SER A 107 10.57 17.61 -0.85
CA SER A 107 10.56 19.09 -0.85
C SER A 107 10.51 19.68 -2.27
N GLY A 108 10.77 18.88 -3.30
CA GLY A 108 10.77 19.33 -4.69
C GLY A 108 11.98 20.19 -5.06
N GLU A 109 13.08 20.06 -4.30
CA GLU A 109 14.39 20.67 -4.63
C GLU A 109 15.27 19.72 -5.45
#